data_AF-A0A1A8F2K9-F1
#
_entry.id   AF-A0A1A8F2K9-F1
#
_cell.length_a   1.000
_cell.length_b   1.000
_cell.length_c   1.000
_cell.angle_alpha   90.00
_cell.angle_beta   90.00
_cell.angle_gamma   90.00
#
_symmetry.space_group_name_H-M   'P 1'
#
loop_
_entity.id
_entity.type
_entity.pdbx_description
1 polymer ?
#
loop_
_entity_poly.entity_id
_entity_poly.type
_entity_poly.pdbx_seq_one_letter_code
_entity_poly.pdbx_strand_id
1 'polypeptide(L)'
;TLILGFVQFLQYYYQSGCLYRLRALGERHNMDLTVEGFQSWMWRGLSFLLPVLFFGHFWQLYNSITLFKMFQLPECKEWQVLMCGCSYMVLFMGNLYTTLRVVYQKYMNNQDKSKLL
;
A
#
# COMPACT_ATOMS: atom_id res chain seq x y z
N THR A 1 10.88 -12.72 1.78
CA THR A 1 9.60 -13.34 2.23
C THR A 1 9.16 -12.84 3.61
N LEU A 2 10.01 -12.87 4.65
CA LEU A 2 9.62 -12.41 6.00
C LEU A 2 9.27 -10.92 6.07
N ILE A 3 10.06 -10.06 5.43
CA ILE A 3 9.80 -8.60 5.39
C ILE A 3 8.49 -8.31 4.65
N LEU A 4 8.27 -8.95 3.49
CA LEU A 4 7.00 -8.80 2.74
C LEU A 4 5.81 -9.30 3.56
N GLY A 5 5.94 -10.43 4.27
CA GLY A 5 4.89 -10.96 5.15
C GLY A 5 4.57 -10.01 6.32
N PHE A 6 5.59 -9.39 6.90
CA PHE A 6 5.41 -8.37 7.95
C PHE A 6 4.69 -7.12 7.42
N VAL A 7 5.04 -6.66 6.22
CA VAL A 7 4.35 -5.54 5.55
C VAL A 7 2.88 -5.88 5.28
N GLN A 8 2.60 -7.08 4.78
CA GLN A 8 1.23 -7.57 4.53
C GLN A 8 0.41 -7.61 5.82
N PHE A 9 1.03 -8.05 6.91
CA PHE A 9 0.40 -8.10 8.24
C PHE A 9 0.05 -6.70 8.75
N LEU A 10 0.96 -5.73 8.61
CA LEU A 10 0.70 -4.33 8.96
C LEU A 10 -0.43 -3.72 8.13
N GLN A 11 -0.47 -3.98 6.82
CA GLN A 11 -1.55 -3.54 5.94
C GLN A 11 -2.90 -4.15 6.36
N TYR A 12 -2.91 -5.45 6.66
CA TYR A 12 -4.10 -6.15 7.11
C TYR A 12 -4.64 -5.58 8.43
N TYR A 13 -3.77 -5.32 9.41
CA TYR A 13 -4.16 -4.71 10.68
C TYR A 13 -4.73 -3.31 10.49
N TYR A 14 -4.09 -2.49 9.66
CA TYR A 14 -4.55 -1.14 9.35
C TYR A 14 -5.94 -1.15 8.68
N GLN A 15 -6.16 -2.02 7.69
CA GLN A 15 -7.45 -2.14 6.99
C GLN A 15 -8.55 -2.68 7.91
N SER A 16 -8.25 -3.70 8.71
CA SER A 16 -9.18 -4.29 9.67
C SER A 16 -9.60 -3.28 10.74
N GLY A 17 -8.66 -2.50 11.27
CA GLY A 17 -8.94 -1.44 12.24
C GLY A 17 -9.80 -0.31 11.67
N CYS A 18 -9.60 0.04 10.39
CA CYS A 18 -10.44 1.00 9.69
C CYS A 18 -11.88 0.49 9.51
N LEU A 19 -12.05 -0.74 9.02
CA LEU A 19 -13.36 -1.36 8.77
C LEU A 19 -14.17 -1.51 10.06
N TYR A 20 -13.55 -1.95 11.15
CA TYR A 20 -14.23 -2.15 12.43
C TYR A 20 -14.76 -0.82 13.00
N ARG A 21 -13.98 0.25 12.89
CA ARG A 21 -14.41 1.59 13.31
C ARG A 21 -15.48 2.18 12.38
N LEU A 22 -15.40 1.95 11.07
CA LEU A 22 -16.46 2.31 10.13
C LEU A 22 -17.79 1.61 10.48
N ARG A 23 -17.74 0.32 10.85
CA ARG A 23 -18.93 -0.42 11.30
C ARG A 23 -19.52 0.18 12.59
N ALA A 24 -18.67 0.50 13.57
CA ALA A 24 -19.10 1.12 14.82
C ALA A 24 -19.69 2.53 14.62
N LEU A 25 -19.17 3.29 13.65
CA LEU A 25 -19.71 4.61 13.26
C LEU A 25 -21.03 4.49 12.49
N GLY A 26 -21.20 3.46 11.67
CA GLY A 26 -22.43 3.20 10.93
C GLY A 26 -23.62 2.79 11.81
N GLU A 27 -23.38 2.17 12.97
CA GLU A 27 -24.45 1.81 13.90
C GLU A 27 -24.90 2.95 14.85
N ARG A 28 -24.11 4.02 15.00
CA ARG A 28 -24.55 5.19 15.80
C ARG A 28 -25.30 6.20 14.94
N HIS A 29 -26.62 6.28 15.13
CA HIS A 29 -27.47 7.29 14.51
C HIS A 29 -27.15 8.70 15.07
N ASN A 30 -26.85 9.64 14.17
CA ASN A 30 -26.44 11.04 14.42
C ASN A 30 -25.23 11.19 15.36
N MET A 31 -24.02 11.27 14.78
CA MET A 31 -22.81 11.59 15.53
C MET A 31 -21.89 12.51 14.73
N ASP A 32 -22.17 13.82 14.83
CA ASP A 32 -21.23 14.88 14.45
C ASP A 32 -19.95 14.88 15.33
N LEU A 33 -19.96 14.14 16.44
CA LEU A 33 -18.75 13.94 17.22
C LEU A 33 -17.83 12.87 16.57
N THR A 34 -16.84 13.37 15.80
CA THR A 34 -15.52 12.77 15.48
C THR A 34 -15.33 12.00 14.18
N VAL A 35 -16.03 12.35 13.09
CA VAL A 35 -15.54 11.98 11.74
C VAL A 35 -14.11 12.51 11.53
N GLU A 36 -13.78 13.68 12.08
CA GLU A 36 -12.43 14.28 12.01
C GLU A 36 -11.40 13.53 12.86
N GLY A 37 -11.78 13.10 14.07
CA GLY A 37 -10.93 12.27 14.93
C GLY A 37 -10.61 10.93 14.28
N PHE A 38 -11.59 10.30 13.64
CA PHE A 38 -11.40 9.06 12.88
C PHE A 38 -10.49 9.25 11.66
N GLN A 39 -10.69 10.31 10.88
CA GLN A 39 -9.84 10.63 9.73
C GLN A 39 -8.40 10.93 10.15
N SER A 40 -8.18 11.68 11.23
CA SER A 40 -6.83 11.99 11.74
C SER A 40 -6.09 10.75 12.24
N TRP A 41 -6.78 9.84 12.95
CA TRP A 41 -6.22 8.55 13.38
C TRP A 41 -5.86 7.67 12.19
N MET A 42 -6.77 7.56 11.21
CA MET A 42 -6.54 6.82 9.99
C MET A 42 -5.35 7.42 9.20
N TRP A 43 -5.19 8.74 9.20
CA TRP A 43 -4.08 9.38 8.51
C TRP A 43 -2.74 9.15 9.21
N ARG A 44 -2.72 9.19 10.54
CA ARG A 44 -1.52 8.87 11.35
C ARG A 44 -1.08 7.42 11.16
N GLY A 45 -2.01 6.47 11.14
CA GLY A 45 -1.72 5.06 10.86
C GLY A 45 -1.20 4.84 9.44
N LEU A 46 -1.78 5.52 8.45
CA LEU A 46 -1.36 5.39 7.06
C LEU A 46 0.00 6.05 6.79
N SER A 47 0.26 7.21 7.40
CA SER A 47 1.53 7.94 7.24
C SER A 47 2.72 7.14 7.80
N PHE A 48 2.50 6.34 8.85
CA PHE A 48 3.49 5.38 9.34
C PHE A 48 3.68 4.18 8.38
N LEU A 49 2.58 3.69 7.81
CA LEU A 49 2.58 2.51 6.93
C LEU A 49 3.18 2.81 5.55
N LEU A 50 2.95 4.01 5.01
CA LEU A 50 3.37 4.42 3.67
C LEU A 50 4.88 4.29 3.40
N PRO A 51 5.80 4.81 4.24
CA PRO A 51 7.24 4.72 3.98
C PRO A 51 7.72 3.27 3.97
N VAL A 52 7.19 2.43 4.88
CA VAL A 52 7.48 0.99 4.93
C VAL A 52 6.98 0.30 3.65
N LEU A 53 5.81 0.71 3.16
CA LEU A 53 5.22 0.18 1.93
C LEU A 53 6.04 0.53 0.69
N PHE A 54 6.43 1.80 0.55
CA PHE A 54 7.28 2.26 -0.54
C PHE A 54 8.61 1.52 -0.54
N PHE A 55 9.24 1.36 0.61
CA PHE A 55 10.47 0.57 0.74
C PHE A 55 10.27 -0.87 0.27
N GLY A 56 9.17 -1.52 0.66
CA GLY A 56 8.80 -2.86 0.19
C GLY A 56 8.65 -2.96 -1.33
N HIS A 57 7.98 -1.98 -1.95
CA HIS A 57 7.79 -1.94 -3.41
C HIS A 57 9.12 -1.72 -4.15
N PHE A 58 9.96 -0.80 -3.69
CA PHE A 58 11.29 -0.59 -4.29
C PHE A 58 12.19 -1.82 -4.14
N TRP A 59 12.13 -2.49 -2.99
CA TRP A 59 12.80 -3.78 -2.80
C TRP A 59 12.31 -4.81 -3.80
N GLN A 60 10.99 -4.90 -4.02
CA GLN A 60 10.40 -5.78 -5.00
C GLN A 60 10.86 -5.48 -6.44
N LEU A 61 10.96 -4.19 -6.81
CA LEU A 61 11.50 -3.76 -8.10
C LEU A 61 12.98 -4.15 -8.26
N TYR A 62 13.79 -3.98 -7.22
CA TYR A 62 15.20 -4.38 -7.23
C TYR A 62 15.37 -5.87 -7.50
N ASN A 63 14.52 -6.71 -6.88
CA ASN A 63 14.52 -8.15 -7.12
C ASN A 63 14.12 -8.47 -8.58
N SER A 64 13.10 -7.80 -9.12
CA SER A 64 12.70 -7.96 -10.53
C SER A 64 13.84 -7.60 -11.50
N ILE A 65 14.50 -6.45 -11.31
CA ILE A 65 15.63 -6.03 -12.15
C ILE A 65 16.80 -7.02 -12.07
N THR A 66 17.08 -7.53 -10.87
CA THR A 66 18.14 -8.55 -10.67
C THR A 66 17.82 -9.84 -11.42
N LEU A 67 16.57 -10.31 -11.36
CA LEU A 67 16.10 -11.48 -12.13
C LEU A 67 16.20 -11.26 -13.65
N PHE A 68 15.86 -10.07 -14.14
CA PHE A 68 16.01 -9.74 -15.57
C PHE A 68 17.48 -9.70 -16.02
N LYS A 69 18.39 -9.19 -15.18
CA LYS A 69 19.83 -9.24 -15.47
C LYS A 69 20.36 -10.67 -15.49
N MET A 70 19.85 -11.54 -14.61
CA MET A 70 20.20 -12.96 -14.60
C MET A 70 19.69 -13.70 -15.84
N PHE A 71 18.49 -13.36 -16.33
CA PHE A 71 17.95 -13.92 -17.58
C PHE A 71 18.81 -13.58 -18.82
N GLN A 72 19.53 -12.46 -18.81
CA GLN A 72 20.41 -12.06 -19.92
C GLN A 72 21.72 -12.86 -19.97
N LEU A 73 22.02 -13.68 -18.95
CA LEU A 73 23.19 -14.55 -18.97
C LEU A 73 22.95 -15.76 -19.90
N PRO A 74 23.91 -16.08 -20.80
CA PRO A 74 23.75 -17.16 -21.78
C PRO A 74 23.64 -18.57 -21.18
N GLU A 75 23.92 -18.73 -19.87
CA GLU A 75 23.75 -19.98 -19.14
C GLU A 75 22.30 -20.24 -18.68
N CYS A 76 21.45 -19.20 -18.62
CA CYS A 76 20.07 -19.32 -18.14
C CYS A 76 19.10 -19.61 -19.30
N LYS A 77 18.92 -20.90 -19.63
CA LYS A 77 17.89 -21.36 -20.58
C LYS A 77 16.47 -21.49 -19.99
N GLU A 78 16.33 -21.31 -18.68
CA GLU A 78 15.07 -21.56 -17.97
C GLU A 78 14.10 -20.37 -18.09
N TRP A 79 12.95 -20.61 -18.72
CA TRP A 79 11.85 -19.63 -18.86
C TRP A 79 11.27 -19.18 -17.50
N GLN A 80 11.48 -19.98 -16.44
CA GLN A 80 10.98 -19.69 -15.09
C GLN A 80 11.53 -18.37 -14.55
N VAL A 81 12.79 -18.04 -14.83
CA VAL A 81 13.43 -16.79 -14.37
C VAL A 81 12.75 -15.57 -15.00
N LEU A 82 12.39 -15.67 -16.28
CA LEU A 82 11.66 -14.63 -16.99
C LEU A 82 10.25 -14.44 -16.43
N MET A 83 9.52 -15.53 -16.19
CA MET A 83 8.17 -15.46 -15.60
C MET A 83 8.19 -14.91 -14.16
N CYS A 84 9.17 -15.30 -13.36
CA CYS A 84 9.39 -14.73 -12.03
C CYS A 84 9.70 -13.22 -12.13
N GLY A 85 10.59 -12.81 -13.03
CA GLY A 85 10.88 -11.39 -13.27
C GLY A 85 9.63 -10.57 -13.66
N CYS A 86 8.85 -11.08 -14.62
CA CYS A 86 7.61 -10.47 -15.09
C CYS A 86 6.54 -10.38 -14.00
N SER A 87 6.33 -11.44 -13.22
CA SER A 87 5.36 -11.44 -12.12
C SER A 87 5.73 -10.43 -11.03
N TYR A 88 7.00 -10.34 -10.62
CA TYR A 88 7.45 -9.30 -9.69
C TYR A 88 7.25 -7.89 -10.24
N MET A 89 7.42 -7.69 -11.55
CA MET A 89 7.22 -6.41 -12.21
C MET A 89 5.74 -5.99 -12.25
N VAL A 90 4.84 -6.91 -12.61
CA VAL A 90 3.39 -6.67 -12.60
C VAL A 90 2.91 -6.35 -11.19
N LEU A 91 3.34 -7.14 -10.20
CA LEU A 91 3.00 -6.91 -8.80
C LEU A 91 3.53 -5.55 -8.32
N PHE A 92 4.75 -5.15 -8.71
CA PHE A 92 5.30 -3.83 -8.37
C PHE A 92 4.43 -2.71 -8.96
N MET A 93 4.09 -2.77 -10.24
CA MET A 93 3.25 -1.74 -10.88
C MET A 93 1.88 -1.64 -10.22
N GLY A 94 1.21 -2.78 -9.98
CA GLY A 94 -0.11 -2.81 -9.34
C GLY A 94 -0.08 -2.26 -7.91
N ASN A 95 0.92 -2.64 -7.13
CA ASN A 95 1.07 -2.17 -5.76
C ASN A 95 1.45 -0.68 -5.67
N LEU A 96 2.31 -0.21 -6.56
CA LEU A 96 2.68 1.20 -6.63
C LEU A 96 1.47 2.06 -7.03
N TYR A 97 0.74 1.65 -8.07
CA TYR A 97 -0.45 2.37 -8.54
C TYR A 97 -1.54 2.48 -7.46
N THR A 98 -1.85 1.38 -6.78
CA THR A 98 -2.86 1.38 -5.70
C THR A 98 -2.43 2.27 -4.54
N THR A 99 -1.15 2.25 -4.16
CA THR A 99 -0.60 3.09 -3.10
C THR A 99 -0.69 4.58 -3.47
N LEU A 100 -0.25 4.95 -4.68
CA LEU A 100 -0.33 6.32 -5.18
C LEU A 100 -1.77 6.82 -5.25
N ARG A 101 -2.70 5.99 -5.70
CA ARG A 101 -4.13 6.34 -5.76
C ARG A 101 -4.70 6.65 -4.36
N VAL A 102 -4.35 5.85 -3.35
CA VAL A 102 -4.81 6.08 -1.96
C VAL A 102 -4.21 7.37 -1.39
N VAL A 103 -2.93 7.63 -1.65
CA VAL A 103 -2.26 8.88 -1.25
C VAL A 103 -2.93 10.08 -1.90
N TYR A 104 -3.14 10.01 -3.22
CA TYR A 104 -3.75 11.07 -4.01
C TYR A 104 -5.17 11.38 -3.51
N GLN A 105 -6.00 10.36 -3.32
CA GLN A 105 -7.36 10.51 -2.83
C GLN A 105 -7.40 11.16 -1.44
N LYS A 106 -6.47 10.79 -0.54
CA LYS A 106 -6.38 11.40 0.79
C LYS A 106 -5.84 12.81 0.77
N TYR A 107 -4.89 13.11 -0.12
CA TYR A 107 -4.37 14.45 -0.30
C TYR A 107 -5.46 15.40 -0.81
N MET A 108 -6.23 14.99 -1.82
CA MET A 108 -7.39 15.76 -2.31
C MET A 108 -8.44 15.97 -1.22
N ASN A 109 -8.85 14.93 -0.50
CA ASN A 109 -9.83 15.07 0.58
C ASN A 109 -9.37 16.05 1.70
N ASN A 110 -8.08 16.08 2.02
CA ASN A 110 -7.54 17.04 2.99
C ASN A 110 -7.51 18.47 2.44
N GLN A 111 -7.21 18.66 1.16
CA GLN A 111 -7.23 19.98 0.51
C GLN A 111 -8.65 20.56 0.46
N ASP A 112 -9.65 19.75 0.10
CA ASP A 112 -11.04 20.22 0.03
C ASP A 112 -11.57 20.63 1.40
N LYS A 113 -11.19 19.93 2.48
CA LYS A 113 -11.49 20.37 3.86
C LYS A 113 -10.84 21.71 4.23
N SER A 114 -9.59 21.92 3.84
CA SER A 114 -8.87 23.18 4.12
C SER A 114 -9.44 24.39 3.38
N LYS A 115 -10.19 24.19 2.29
CA LYS A 115 -10.85 25.26 1.54
C LYS A 115 -12.25 25.60 2.07
N LEU A 116 -12.83 24.69 2.86
CA LEU A 116 -14.20 24.80 3.37
C LEU A 116 -14.27 25.42 4.78
N LEU A 117 -13.10 25.58 5.42
CA LEU A 117 -12.86 26.18 6.73
C LEU A 117 -12.32 27.61 6.54
#